data_AF-A0A821C5V2-F1
#
_entry.id   AF-A0A821C5V2-F1
#
_cell.length_a   1.000
_cell.length_b   1.000
_cell.length_c   1.000
_cell.angle_alpha   90.00
_cell.angle_beta   90.00
_cell.angle_gamma   90.00
#
_symmetry.space_group_name_H-M   'P 1'
#
loop_
_entity.id
_entity.type
_entity.pdbx_description
1 polymer ?
#
loop_
_entity_poly.entity_id
_entity_poly.type
_entity_poly.pdbx_seq_one_letter_code
_entity_poly.pdbx_strand_id
1 'polypeptide(L)'
;MIIYLLSGPRNFSTALMYSFNQRPDTVVIDEPFYALWLKRIGKIQPHHDEIMLTLEYYGNANKIHDKIEENENIKGNIFVKNMANTVEDMNKNRILNYYPIFLIRDPAEVIMSHIKVDPFITGEDLCLEHQVKIYDWLKEKTQEDPIVING
;
A
#
# COMPACT_ATOMS: atom_id res chain seq x y z
N MET A 1 8.92 14.50 -2.99
CA MET A 1 8.50 13.33 -3.79
C MET A 1 7.84 12.28 -2.89
N ILE A 2 6.69 11.77 -3.32
CA ILE A 2 5.96 10.69 -2.63
C ILE A 2 6.13 9.38 -3.41
N ILE A 3 6.93 8.47 -2.88
CA ILE A 3 7.09 7.10 -3.38
C ILE A 3 5.95 6.26 -2.81
N TYR A 4 5.15 5.67 -3.70
CA TYR A 4 3.91 5.01 -3.34
C TYR A 4 3.97 3.52 -3.69
N LEU A 5 4.45 2.71 -2.76
CA LEU A 5 4.63 1.28 -2.97
C LEU A 5 3.26 0.56 -2.89
N LEU A 6 2.94 -0.23 -3.92
CA LEU A 6 1.80 -1.11 -4.00
C LEU A 6 2.30 -2.56 -4.07
N SER A 7 2.02 -3.35 -3.03
CA SER A 7 2.48 -4.74 -2.90
C SER A 7 1.37 -5.68 -2.46
N GLY A 8 1.54 -6.98 -2.72
CA GLY A 8 0.78 -8.05 -2.05
C GLY A 8 1.51 -8.56 -0.79
N PRO A 9 0.91 -9.49 -0.04
CA PRO A 9 1.56 -10.06 1.14
C PRO A 9 2.79 -10.89 0.75
N ARG A 10 3.64 -11.19 1.74
CA ARG A 10 4.83 -12.06 1.58
C ARG A 10 5.84 -11.57 0.53
N ASN A 11 5.81 -10.27 0.25
CA ASN A 11 6.82 -9.54 -0.51
C ASN A 11 7.89 -8.94 0.41
N PHE A 12 8.94 -8.37 -0.19
CA PHE A 12 9.97 -7.63 0.53
C PHE A 12 9.58 -6.17 0.85
N SER A 13 8.29 -5.83 0.86
CA SER A 13 7.80 -4.46 1.08
C SER A 13 8.21 -3.91 2.44
N THR A 14 8.14 -4.72 3.50
CA THR A 14 8.61 -4.33 4.84
C THR A 14 10.13 -4.13 4.88
N ALA A 15 10.90 -4.94 4.17
CA ALA A 15 12.35 -4.75 4.08
C ALA A 15 12.71 -3.44 3.35
N LEU A 16 12.03 -3.13 2.25
CA LEU A 16 12.16 -1.84 1.55
C LEU A 16 11.76 -0.68 2.45
N MET A 17 10.65 -0.81 3.17
CA MET A 17 10.21 0.19 4.15
C MET A 17 11.30 0.49 5.17
N TYR A 18 11.90 -0.54 5.79
CA TYR A 18 13.00 -0.34 6.72
C TYR A 18 14.23 0.29 6.04
N SER A 19 14.54 -0.08 4.79
CA SER A 19 15.63 0.53 4.03
C SER A 19 15.42 2.04 3.80
N PHE A 20 14.20 2.47 3.45
CA PHE A 20 13.87 3.89 3.31
C PHE A 20 13.88 4.62 4.66
N ASN A 21 13.45 3.96 5.74
CA ASN A 21 13.46 4.53 7.08
C ASN A 21 14.88 4.81 7.63
N GLN A 22 15.93 4.17 7.07
CA GLN A 22 17.32 4.47 7.42
C GLN A 22 17.84 5.76 6.78
N ARG A 23 17.09 6.35 5.84
CA ARG A 23 17.53 7.58 5.17
C ARG A 23 17.06 8.79 5.96
N PRO A 24 17.95 9.74 6.30
CA PRO A 24 17.59 10.92 7.09
C PRO A 24 16.69 11.92 6.33
N ASP A 25 16.63 11.81 5.01
CA ASP A 25 15.83 12.66 4.13
C ASP A 25 14.43 12.10 3.82
N THR A 26 14.06 10.95 4.41
CA THR A 26 12.84 10.22 4.06
C THR A 26 11.96 9.99 5.29
N VAL A 27 10.65 10.24 5.16
CA VAL A 27 9.64 9.79 6.13
C VAL A 27 8.94 8.56 5.58
N VAL A 28 8.75 7.57 6.43
CA VAL A 28 8.03 6.34 6.11
C VAL A 28 6.62 6.37 6.72
N ILE A 29 5.64 5.95 5.94
CA ILE A 29 4.26 5.74 6.39
C ILE A 29 3.87 4.30 6.04
N ASP A 30 3.53 3.50 7.05
CA ASP A 30 3.19 2.08 6.89
C ASP A 30 1.67 1.89 6.83
N GLU A 31 1.21 1.33 5.70
CA GLU A 31 -0.16 0.90 5.42
C GLU A 31 -1.28 1.83 5.93
N PRO A 32 -1.25 3.13 5.58
CA PRO A 32 -2.14 4.11 6.19
C PRO A 32 -3.63 3.92 5.85
N PHE A 33 -3.94 3.20 4.76
CA PHE A 33 -5.32 2.91 4.32
C PHE A 33 -5.89 1.60 4.88
N TYR A 34 -5.11 0.86 5.67
CA TYR A 34 -5.49 -0.47 6.13
C TYR A 34 -6.74 -0.47 7.02
N ALA A 35 -6.89 0.53 7.89
CA ALA A 35 -8.06 0.65 8.76
C ALA A 35 -9.35 0.92 7.97
N LEU A 36 -9.27 1.67 6.86
CA LEU A 36 -10.40 1.89 5.96
C LEU A 36 -10.82 0.60 5.27
N TRP A 37 -9.84 -0.15 4.77
CA TRP A 37 -10.06 -1.46 4.16
C TRP A 37 -10.73 -2.45 5.13
N LEU A 38 -10.20 -2.59 6.35
CA LEU A 38 -10.78 -3.47 7.38
C LEU A 38 -12.24 -3.10 7.68
N LYS A 39 -12.54 -1.80 7.81
CA LYS A 39 -13.90 -1.33 8.01
C LYS A 39 -14.80 -1.69 6.83
N ARG A 40 -14.33 -1.54 5.58
CA ARG A 40 -15.10 -1.87 4.38
C ARG A 40 -15.44 -3.36 4.30
N ILE A 41 -14.49 -4.24 4.63
CA ILE A 41 -14.70 -5.69 4.55
C ILE A 41 -15.37 -6.28 5.80
N GLY A 42 -15.51 -5.51 6.89
CA GLY A 42 -16.13 -5.94 8.14
C GLY A 42 -15.36 -7.03 8.89
N LYS A 43 -14.04 -7.13 8.68
CA LYS A 43 -13.19 -8.15 9.30
C LYS A 43 -12.62 -7.64 10.62
N ILE A 44 -12.83 -8.40 11.69
CA ILE A 44 -12.20 -8.18 12.99
C ILE A 44 -10.96 -9.07 13.09
N GLN A 45 -9.86 -8.50 13.57
CA GLN A 45 -8.58 -9.18 13.64
C GLN A 45 -7.80 -8.76 14.90
N PRO A 46 -6.66 -9.40 15.23
CA PRO A 46 -5.81 -8.95 16.32
C PRO A 46 -5.44 -7.46 16.16
N HIS A 47 -5.34 -6.75 17.29
CA HIS A 47 -5.08 -5.30 17.34
C HIS A 47 -6.14 -4.43 16.64
N HIS A 48 -7.37 -4.94 16.46
CA HIS A 48 -8.46 -4.20 15.84
C HIS A 48 -8.68 -2.81 16.46
N ASP A 49 -8.69 -2.70 17.80
CA ASP A 49 -8.93 -1.43 18.47
C ASP A 49 -7.81 -0.41 18.19
N GLU A 50 -6.55 -0.84 18.21
CA GLU A 50 -5.40 0.01 17.84
C GLU A 50 -5.50 0.50 16.39
N ILE A 51 -5.92 -0.38 15.48
CA ILE A 51 -6.12 -0.03 14.07
C ILE A 51 -7.30 0.93 13.90
N MET A 52 -8.39 0.75 14.65
CA MET A 52 -9.55 1.64 14.58
C MET A 52 -9.27 3.03 15.15
N LEU A 53 -8.34 3.17 16.12
CA LEU A 53 -7.86 4.50 16.54
C LEU A 53 -7.21 5.28 15.39
N THR A 54 -6.52 4.60 14.46
CA THR A 54 -5.99 5.27 13.25
C THR A 54 -7.13 5.76 12.35
N LEU A 55 -8.22 4.99 12.25
CA LEU A 55 -9.40 5.38 11.51
C LEU A 55 -10.13 6.55 12.17
N GLU A 56 -10.21 6.61 13.49
CA GLU A 56 -10.79 7.75 14.20
C GLU A 56 -9.96 9.02 13.99
N TYR A 57 -8.63 8.89 13.97
CA TYR A 57 -7.71 10.00 13.73
C TYR A 57 -7.85 10.56 12.30
N TYR A 58 -7.79 9.69 11.29
CA TYR A 58 -7.83 10.13 9.89
C TYR A 58 -9.25 10.30 9.35
N GLY A 59 -10.22 9.51 9.79
CA GLY A 59 -11.63 9.56 9.39
C GLY A 59 -11.95 9.12 7.96
N ASN A 60 -11.14 9.49 6.97
CA ASN A 60 -11.34 9.15 5.55
C ASN A 60 -10.05 9.20 4.72
N ALA A 61 -10.13 8.71 3.49
CA ALA A 61 -9.03 8.63 2.54
C ALA A 61 -8.37 9.99 2.23
N ASN A 62 -9.17 11.07 2.08
CA ASN A 62 -8.64 12.38 1.72
C ASN A 62 -7.75 12.93 2.84
N LYS A 63 -8.15 12.82 4.10
CA LYS A 63 -7.33 13.25 5.24
C LYS A 63 -6.01 12.46 5.34
N ILE A 64 -6.00 11.19 4.94
CA ILE A 64 -4.76 10.41 4.84
C ILE A 64 -3.86 11.00 3.74
N HIS A 65 -4.40 11.26 2.55
CA HIS A 65 -3.66 11.90 1.46
C HIS A 65 -3.12 13.28 1.85
N ASP A 66 -3.94 14.10 2.50
CA ASP A 66 -3.55 15.42 3.01
C ASP A 66 -2.35 15.28 3.95
N LYS A 67 -2.37 14.30 4.87
CA LYS A 67 -1.24 14.05 5.77
C LYS A 67 0.02 13.61 5.02
N ILE A 68 -0.08 12.74 4.02
CA ILE A 68 1.06 12.29 3.21
C ILE A 68 1.70 13.51 2.52
N GLU A 69 0.90 14.38 1.92
CA GLU A 69 1.35 15.56 1.19
C GLU A 69 1.88 16.67 2.12
N GLU A 70 1.29 16.86 3.29
CA GLU A 70 1.84 17.73 4.34
C GLU A 70 3.25 17.30 4.75
N ASN A 71 3.45 16.00 4.98
CA ASN A 71 4.78 15.49 5.32
C ASN A 71 5.77 15.72 4.18
N GLU A 72 5.35 15.53 2.92
CA GLU A 72 6.20 15.78 1.76
C GLU A 72 6.68 17.24 1.73
N ASN A 73 5.76 18.20 1.93
CA ASN A 73 6.09 19.61 1.96
C ASN A 73 7.11 19.97 3.07
N ILE A 74 7.16 19.21 4.17
CA ILE A 74 8.07 19.46 5.30
C ILE A 74 9.41 18.74 5.13
N LYS A 75 9.41 17.49 4.64
CA LYS A 75 10.56 16.57 4.69
C LYS A 75 11.16 16.24 3.33
N GLY A 76 10.48 16.58 2.24
CA GLY A 76 10.92 16.30 0.89
C GLY A 76 10.52 14.90 0.42
N ASN A 77 11.10 13.84 0.97
CA ASN A 77 10.83 12.47 0.49
C ASN A 77 9.92 11.70 1.44
N ILE A 78 8.85 11.11 0.89
CA ILE A 78 7.92 10.23 1.62
C ILE A 78 7.91 8.87 0.95
N PHE A 79 7.99 7.81 1.74
CA PHE A 79 7.77 6.44 1.30
C PHE A 79 6.52 5.89 1.97
N VAL A 80 5.51 5.58 1.17
CA VAL A 80 4.26 4.99 1.65
C VAL A 80 4.22 3.53 1.24
N LYS A 81 4.19 2.62 2.21
CA LYS A 81 3.99 1.19 1.98
C LYS A 81 2.50 0.89 1.98
N ASN A 82 1.96 0.36 0.89
CA ASN A 82 0.55 -0.04 0.82
C ASN A 82 0.39 -1.48 0.36
N MET A 83 -0.68 -2.11 0.85
CA MET A 83 -1.20 -3.36 0.34
C MET A 83 -2.18 -3.05 -0.80
N ALA A 84 -2.07 -3.72 -1.94
CA ALA A 84 -2.84 -3.34 -3.12
C ALA A 84 -4.37 -3.55 -2.96
N ASN A 85 -4.81 -4.45 -2.07
CA ASN A 85 -6.23 -4.62 -1.72
C ASN A 85 -6.88 -3.37 -1.07
N THR A 86 -6.09 -2.42 -0.60
CA THR A 86 -6.57 -1.13 -0.05
C THR A 86 -6.82 -0.08 -1.13
N VAL A 87 -6.55 -0.37 -2.41
CA VAL A 87 -6.61 0.64 -3.49
C VAL A 87 -8.01 1.20 -3.77
N GLU A 88 -9.05 0.44 -3.45
CA GLU A 88 -10.44 0.89 -3.54
C GLU A 88 -10.80 1.88 -2.42
N ASP A 89 -10.02 1.89 -1.34
CA ASP A 89 -10.19 2.73 -0.16
C ASP A 89 -9.37 4.03 -0.24
N MET A 90 -8.65 4.23 -1.35
CA MET A 90 -7.82 5.42 -1.64
C MET A 90 -8.54 6.39 -2.58
N ASN A 91 -8.07 7.63 -2.64
CA ASN A 91 -8.44 8.55 -3.72
C ASN A 91 -7.48 8.39 -4.90
N LYS A 92 -7.86 7.58 -5.90
CA LYS A 92 -6.99 7.26 -7.06
C LYS A 92 -6.51 8.50 -7.82
N ASN A 93 -7.30 9.57 -7.88
CA ASN A 93 -6.89 10.81 -8.54
C ASN A 93 -5.71 11.50 -7.83
N ARG A 94 -5.55 11.31 -6.50
CA ARG A 94 -4.39 11.81 -5.76
C ARG A 94 -3.12 11.04 -6.12
N ILE A 95 -3.25 9.74 -6.39
CA ILE A 95 -2.13 8.86 -6.76
C ILE A 95 -1.46 9.29 -8.07
N LEU A 96 -2.19 9.98 -8.96
CA LEU A 96 -1.62 10.55 -10.20
C LEU A 96 -0.50 11.57 -9.95
N ASN A 97 -0.44 12.16 -8.75
CA ASN A 97 0.62 13.10 -8.36
C ASN A 97 1.75 12.42 -7.57
N TYR A 98 1.68 11.10 -7.36
CA TYR A 98 2.68 10.33 -6.63
C TYR A 98 3.54 9.52 -7.61
N TYR A 99 4.50 8.78 -7.08
CA TYR A 99 5.36 7.86 -7.83
C TYR A 99 4.99 6.42 -7.46
N PRO A 100 3.96 5.84 -8.11
CA PRO A 100 3.53 4.48 -7.84
C PRO A 100 4.60 3.47 -8.27
N ILE A 101 4.93 2.56 -7.35
CA ILE A 101 5.87 1.45 -7.59
C ILE A 101 5.15 0.15 -7.24
N PHE A 102 5.11 -0.78 -8.20
CA PHE A 102 4.54 -2.10 -8.02
C PHE A 102 5.64 -3.08 -7.62
N LEU A 103 5.54 -3.62 -6.41
CA LEU A 103 6.39 -4.73 -5.99
C LEU A 103 5.65 -6.04 -6.22
N ILE A 104 6.18 -6.84 -7.14
CA ILE A 104 5.65 -8.16 -7.46
C ILE A 104 6.66 -9.23 -7.05
N ARG A 105 6.16 -10.44 -6.90
CA ARG A 105 6.95 -11.65 -6.68
C ARG A 105 6.25 -12.81 -7.37
N ASP A 106 6.99 -13.87 -7.70
CA ASP A 106 6.42 -15.10 -8.24
C ASP A 106 5.21 -15.55 -7.38
N PRO A 107 3.99 -15.61 -7.95
CA PRO A 107 2.79 -16.02 -7.23
C PRO A 107 2.93 -17.39 -6.56
N ALA A 108 3.65 -18.33 -7.16
CA ALA A 108 3.88 -19.65 -6.58
C ALA A 108 4.68 -19.54 -5.28
N GLU A 109 5.71 -18.70 -5.23
CA GLU A 109 6.48 -18.45 -4.01
C GLU A 109 5.65 -17.74 -2.93
N VAL A 110 4.83 -16.76 -3.32
CA VAL A 110 3.94 -16.05 -2.41
C VAL A 110 2.96 -17.04 -1.76
N ILE A 111 2.29 -17.88 -2.56
CA ILE A 111 1.37 -18.92 -2.09
C ILE A 111 2.08 -19.86 -1.11
N MET A 112 3.23 -20.42 -1.50
CA MET A 112 4.00 -21.35 -0.67
C MET A 112 4.48 -20.73 0.65
N SER A 113 4.77 -19.42 0.66
CA SER A 113 5.13 -18.69 1.88
C SER A 113 3.92 -18.37 2.76
N HIS A 114 2.77 -18.03 2.14
CA HIS A 114 1.58 -17.57 2.84
C HIS A 114 0.80 -18.71 3.48
N ILE A 115 0.68 -19.87 2.81
CA ILE A 115 0.01 -21.09 3.35
C ILE A 115 0.60 -21.54 4.69
N LYS A 116 1.89 -21.28 4.94
CA LYS A 116 2.54 -21.59 6.23
C LYS A 116 2.00 -20.79 7.40
N VAL A 117 1.39 -19.64 7.13
CA VAL A 117 0.83 -18.71 8.13
C VAL A 117 -0.68 -18.77 8.13
N ASP A 118 -1.29 -18.80 6.95
CA ASP A 118 -2.74 -18.92 6.76
C ASP A 118 -3.03 -19.99 5.69
N PRO A 119 -3.49 -21.20 6.08
CA PRO A 119 -3.77 -22.28 5.13
C PRO A 119 -5.02 -22.05 4.27
N PHE A 120 -5.82 -21.01 4.55
CA PHE A 120 -7.08 -20.71 3.86
C PHE A 120 -6.98 -19.52 2.90
N ILE A 121 -5.76 -19.11 2.52
CA ILE A 121 -5.55 -18.01 1.58
C ILE A 121 -6.34 -18.23 0.28
N THR A 122 -6.84 -17.13 -0.25
CA THR A 122 -7.53 -17.06 -1.53
C THR A 122 -6.70 -16.26 -2.54
N GLY A 123 -7.11 -16.27 -3.81
CA GLY A 123 -6.50 -15.42 -4.82
C GLY A 123 -6.58 -13.93 -4.48
N GLU A 124 -7.67 -13.52 -3.82
CA GLU A 124 -7.88 -12.15 -3.35
C GLU A 124 -6.80 -11.72 -2.36
N ASP A 125 -6.39 -12.63 -1.46
CA ASP A 125 -5.36 -12.36 -0.46
C ASP A 125 -3.98 -12.11 -1.09
N LEU A 126 -3.73 -12.63 -2.31
CA LEU A 126 -2.47 -12.37 -3.03
C LEU A 126 -2.35 -10.93 -3.53
N CYS A 127 -3.45 -10.19 -3.60
CA CYS A 127 -3.54 -8.81 -4.07
C CYS A 127 -3.11 -8.57 -5.54
N LEU A 128 -2.78 -9.60 -6.31
CA LEU A 128 -2.31 -9.47 -7.70
C LEU A 128 -3.36 -8.85 -8.62
N GLU A 129 -4.63 -9.25 -8.47
CA GLU A 129 -5.72 -8.67 -9.25
C GLU A 129 -5.89 -7.17 -8.99
N HIS A 130 -5.71 -6.75 -7.73
CA HIS A 130 -5.74 -5.34 -7.36
C HIS A 130 -4.57 -4.55 -7.96
N GLN A 131 -3.37 -5.14 -7.98
CA GLN A 131 -2.21 -4.56 -8.63
C GLN A 131 -2.44 -4.37 -10.13
N VAL A 132 -2.96 -5.39 -10.83
CA VAL A 132 -3.29 -5.28 -12.27
C VAL A 132 -4.30 -4.16 -12.52
N LYS A 133 -5.41 -4.14 -11.75
CA LYS A 133 -6.47 -3.12 -11.90
C LYS A 133 -5.94 -1.69 -11.78
N ILE A 134 -5.10 -1.40 -10.78
CA ILE A 134 -4.56 -0.06 -10.60
C ILE A 134 -3.42 0.26 -11.56
N TYR A 135 -2.62 -0.74 -11.95
CA TYR A 135 -1.60 -0.58 -12.99
C TYR A 135 -2.24 -0.16 -14.32
N ASP A 136 -3.27 -0.89 -14.78
CA ASP A 136 -3.96 -0.60 -16.03
C ASP A 136 -4.62 0.79 -15.99
N TRP A 137 -5.25 1.13 -14.86
CA TRP A 137 -5.85 2.44 -14.66
C TRP A 137 -4.81 3.57 -14.71
N LEU A 138 -3.66 3.42 -14.04
CA LEU A 138 -2.59 4.41 -14.06
C LEU A 138 -2.05 4.58 -15.48
N LYS A 139 -1.75 3.47 -16.16
CA LYS A 139 -1.26 3.47 -17.54
C LYS A 139 -2.21 4.16 -18.51
N GLU A 140 -3.52 3.93 -18.37
CA GLU A 140 -4.54 4.63 -19.15
C GLU A 140 -4.56 6.14 -18.86
N LYS A 141 -4.44 6.56 -17.60
CA LYS A 141 -4.53 7.97 -17.22
C LYS A 141 -3.28 8.79 -17.47
N THR A 142 -2.09 8.21 -17.29
CA THR A 142 -0.83 8.92 -17.46
C THR A 142 -0.23 8.74 -18.85
N GLN A 143 -0.65 7.72 -19.60
CA GLN A 143 -0.01 7.30 -20.86
C GLN A 143 1.46 6.88 -20.66
N GLU A 144 1.85 6.57 -19.43
CA GLU A 144 3.18 6.10 -19.05
C GLU A 144 3.09 4.70 -18.47
N ASP A 145 4.20 3.95 -18.52
CA ASP A 145 4.27 2.62 -17.93
C ASP A 145 4.69 2.72 -16.44
N PRO A 146 3.83 2.32 -15.48
CA PRO A 146 4.20 2.34 -14.07
C PRO A 146 5.41 1.45 -13.75
N ILE A 147 6.19 1.84 -12.75
CA ILE A 147 7.41 1.11 -12.36
C ILE A 147 7.01 -0.23 -11.71
N VAL A 148 7.55 -1.33 -12.24
CA VAL A 148 7.40 -2.67 -11.67
C VAL A 148 8.77 -3.19 -11.24
N ILE A 149 8.86 -3.65 -9.99
CA ILE A 149 10.06 -4.24 -9.39
C ILE A 149 9.76 -5.68 -9.00
N ASN A 150 10.64 -6.59 -9.38
CA ASN A 150 10.60 -7.98 -8.91
C ASN A 150 11.31 -8.09 -7.56
N GLY A 151 10.61 -8.64 -6.58
CA GLY A 151 11.07 -8.86 -5.21
C GLY A 151 11.87 -10.14 -5.07
#